data_AF-A0A8H4B7J9-F1
#
_entry.id   AF-A0A8H4B7J9-F1
#
_cell.length_a   1.000
_cell.length_b   1.000
_cell.length_c   1.000
_cell.angle_alpha   90.00
_cell.angle_beta   90.00
_cell.angle_gamma   90.00
#
_symmetry.space_group_name_H-M   'P 1'
#
loop_
_entity.id
_entity.type
_entity.pdbx_description
1 polymer ?
#
loop_
_entity_poly.entity_id
_entity_poly.type
_entity_poly.pdbx_seq_one_letter_code
_entity_poly.pdbx_strand_id
1 'polypeptide(L)'
;MASFYDEVEIEDMDYDEEQDSYTYPCPCGDKFIISSDELIDGLDVAQCPSCSLVIKVIYDPDDFIDEQDQTTTFQAEVINISA
;
A
#
# COMPACT_ATOMS: atom_id res chain seq x y z
N MET A 1 15.04 3.26 11.56
CA MET A 1 14.03 4.28 11.19
C MET A 1 13.90 4.19 9.69
N ALA A 2 12.84 3.56 9.19
CA ALA A 2 12.53 3.65 7.77
C ALA A 2 12.04 5.08 7.54
N SER A 3 12.91 5.92 7.00
CA SER A 3 12.58 7.30 6.63
C SER A 3 11.96 7.25 5.25
N PHE A 4 10.65 7.50 5.17
CA PHE A 4 9.96 7.73 3.91
C PHE A 4 10.56 8.96 3.22
N TYR A 5 10.67 8.90 1.90
CA TYR A 5 11.16 10.02 1.11
C TYR A 5 10.15 11.17 1.11
N ASP A 6 8.87 10.85 0.96
CA ASP A 6 7.76 11.79 0.96
C ASP A 6 6.44 11.10 1.37
N GLU A 7 5.43 11.90 1.68
CA GLU A 7 4.04 11.47 1.89
C GLU A 7 3.17 12.05 0.77
N VAL A 8 2.52 11.19 -0.01
CA VAL A 8 1.77 11.55 -1.22
C VAL A 8 0.34 11.05 -1.08
N GLU A 9 -0.64 11.89 -1.41
CA GLU A 9 -2.05 11.49 -1.41
C GLU A 9 -2.36 10.58 -2.61
N ILE A 10 -3.18 9.57 -2.42
CA ILE A 10 -3.56 8.62 -3.49
C ILE A 10 -4.19 9.33 -4.71
N GLU A 11 -4.85 10.47 -4.48
CA GLU A 11 -5.45 11.31 -5.52
C GLU A 11 -4.41 11.98 -6.45
N ASP A 12 -3.17 12.15 -5.98
CA ASP A 12 -2.05 12.69 -6.77
C ASP A 12 -1.28 11.60 -7.54
N MET A 13 -1.63 10.32 -7.34
CA MET A 13 -1.03 9.21 -8.06
C MET A 13 -1.78 8.92 -9.37
N ASP A 14 -1.07 8.38 -10.35
CA ASP A 14 -1.63 7.98 -11.64
C ASP A 14 -2.04 6.50 -11.57
N TYR A 15 -3.35 6.24 -11.68
CA TYR A 15 -3.90 4.90 -11.64
C TYR A 15 -3.82 4.21 -13.00
N ASP A 16 -3.19 3.02 -13.03
CA ASP A 16 -3.06 2.18 -14.20
C ASP A 16 -4.12 1.06 -14.17
N GLU A 17 -5.16 1.20 -14.99
CA GLU A 17 -6.26 0.22 -15.10
C GLU A 17 -5.82 -1.14 -15.66
N GLU A 18 -4.68 -1.22 -16.37
CA GLU A 18 -4.21 -2.48 -16.95
C GLU A 18 -3.51 -3.35 -15.91
N GLN A 19 -2.84 -2.73 -14.94
CA GLN A 19 -2.06 -3.39 -13.89
C GLN A 19 -2.71 -3.32 -12.50
N ASP A 20 -3.80 -2.57 -12.35
CA ASP A 20 -4.47 -2.33 -11.07
C ASP A 20 -3.48 -1.78 -10.02
N SER A 21 -2.76 -0.73 -10.42
CA SER A 21 -1.66 -0.17 -9.63
C SER A 21 -1.56 1.35 -9.76
N TYR A 22 -1.12 1.99 -8.69
CA TYR A 22 -0.89 3.42 -8.62
C TYR A 22 0.59 3.72 -8.84
N THR A 23 0.87 4.70 -9.71
CA THR A 23 2.24 5.11 -10.03
C THR A 23 2.48 6.59 -9.74
N TYR A 24 3.68 6.91 -9.25
CA TYR A 24 4.07 8.30 -8.94
C TYR A 24 5.49 8.60 -9.42
N PRO A 25 5.77 9.77 -10.04
CA PRO A 25 7.09 10.09 -10.57
C PRO A 25 8.17 10.12 -9.48
N CYS A 26 9.24 9.35 -9.66
CA CYS A 26 10.38 9.32 -8.75
C CYS A 26 11.49 10.27 -9.25
N PRO A 27 12.16 11.03 -8.36
CA PRO A 27 13.27 11.92 -8.74
C PRO A 27 14.49 11.20 -9.35
N CYS A 28 14.55 9.87 -9.29
CA CYS A 28 15.61 9.09 -9.93
C CYS A 28 15.41 8.90 -11.46
N GLY A 29 14.22 9.20 -11.98
CA GLY A 29 13.85 9.02 -13.39
C GLY A 29 12.89 7.86 -13.66
N ASP A 30 12.64 6.99 -12.68
CA ASP A 30 11.62 5.95 -12.71
C ASP A 30 10.33 6.39 -11.98
N LYS A 31 9.45 5.44 -11.67
CA LYS A 31 8.22 5.68 -10.91
C LYS A 31 8.19 4.82 -9.64
N PHE A 32 7.56 5.33 -8.60
CA PHE A 32 7.06 4.52 -7.50
C PHE A 32 5.84 3.76 -7.99
N ILE A 33 5.66 2.54 -7.50
CA ILE A 33 4.57 1.64 -7.90
C ILE A 33 4.03 1.01 -6.61
N ILE A 34 2.70 0.90 -6.53
CA ILE A 34 1.97 0.18 -5.47
C ILE A 34 0.68 -0.40 -6.05
N SER A 35 0.34 -1.64 -5.70
CA SER A 35 -0.90 -2.27 -6.18
C SER A 35 -2.11 -1.92 -5.30
N SER A 36 -3.31 -1.91 -5.86
CA SER A 36 -4.54 -1.69 -5.08
C SER A 36 -4.71 -2.78 -4.01
N ASP A 37 -4.34 -4.02 -4.32
CA ASP A 37 -4.32 -5.15 -3.37
C ASP A 37 -3.46 -4.86 -2.13
N GLU A 38 -2.29 -4.22 -2.33
CA GLU A 38 -1.42 -3.80 -1.22
C GLU A 38 -2.10 -2.73 -0.35
N LEU A 39 -2.77 -1.75 -0.96
CA LEU A 39 -3.53 -0.74 -0.23
C LEU A 39 -4.70 -1.35 0.55
N ILE A 40 -5.37 -2.37 0.00
CA ILE A 40 -6.44 -3.12 0.67
C ILE A 40 -5.88 -3.89 1.89
N ASP A 41 -4.69 -4.49 1.77
CA ASP A 41 -4.00 -5.18 2.87
C ASP A 41 -3.48 -4.22 3.97
N GLY A 42 -3.62 -2.91 3.78
CA GLY A 42 -3.13 -1.90 4.72
C GLY A 42 -1.68 -1.48 4.49
N LEU A 43 -1.09 -1.81 3.34
CA LEU A 43 0.26 -1.42 2.98
C LEU A 43 0.22 -0.05 2.30
N ASP A 44 0.67 0.97 3.02
CA ASP A 44 0.72 2.36 2.57
C ASP A 44 2.09 2.78 1.99
N VAL A 45 2.87 1.83 1.45
CA VAL A 45 4.28 2.07 1.10
C VAL A 45 4.56 1.76 -0.37
N ALA A 46 4.67 2.80 -1.20
CA ALA A 46 5.01 2.63 -2.61
C ALA A 46 6.53 2.59 -2.79
N GLN A 47 7.01 1.60 -3.55
CA GLN A 47 8.43 1.36 -3.75
C GLN A 47 8.86 1.71 -5.18
N CYS A 48 10.06 2.28 -5.33
CA CYS A 48 10.67 2.48 -6.64
C CYS A 48 11.68 1.34 -6.94
N PRO A 49 11.55 0.66 -8.10
CA PRO A 49 12.43 -0.46 -8.47
C PRO A 49 13.88 -0.05 -8.74
N SER A 50 14.14 1.23 -9.03
CA SER A 50 15.47 1.70 -9.46
C SER A 50 16.31 2.33 -8.35
N CYS A 51 15.70 3.03 -7.39
CA CYS A 51 16.45 3.80 -6.39
C CYS A 51 16.29 3.30 -4.96
N SER A 52 15.51 2.23 -4.74
CA SER A 52 15.20 1.68 -3.41
C SER A 52 14.47 2.66 -2.47
N LEU A 53 14.12 3.86 -2.94
CA LEU A 53 13.33 4.81 -2.17
C LEU A 53 11.91 4.27 -2.01
N VAL A 54 11.29 4.72 -0.93
CA VAL A 54 9.88 4.46 -0.64
C VAL A 54 9.20 5.78 -0.27
N ILE A 55 7.97 5.94 -0.72
CA ILE A 55 7.07 7.02 -0.30
C ILE A 55 5.91 6.41 0.48
N LYS A 56 5.31 7.22 1.34
CA LYS A 56 4.11 6.85 2.05
C LYS A 56 2.89 7.34 1.27
N VAL A 57 1.92 6.47 1.07
CA VAL A 57 0.68 6.77 0.36
C VAL A 57 -0.40 7.07 1.38
N ILE A 58 -0.96 8.27 1.32
CA ILE A 58 -2.07 8.69 2.17
C ILE A 58 -3.35 8.38 1.41
N TYR A 59 -4.12 7.41 1.90
CA TYR A 59 -5.39 7.00 1.33
C TYR A 59 -6.43 6.83 2.44
N ASP A 60 -7.71 6.91 2.05
CA ASP A 60 -8.80 6.58 2.95
C ASP A 60 -9.15 5.10 2.77
N PRO A 61 -9.08 4.27 3.84
CA PRO A 61 -9.36 2.86 3.71
C PRO A 61 -10.81 2.59 3.29
N ASP A 62 -11.77 3.46 3.61
CA ASP A 62 -13.16 3.28 3.19
C ASP A 62 -13.32 3.29 1.66
N ASP A 63 -12.40 3.91 0.91
CA ASP A 63 -12.39 3.90 -0.56
C ASP A 63 -12.06 2.51 -1.14
N PHE A 64 -11.35 1.68 -0.38
CA PHE A 64 -10.90 0.34 -0.77
C PHE A 64 -11.64 -0.79 -0.04
N ILE A 65 -12.51 -0.45 0.93
CA ILE A 65 -13.26 -1.40 1.77
C ILE A 65 -14.52 -1.95 1.07
N ASP A 66 -14.97 -1.38 -0.05
CA ASP A 66 -16.27 -1.73 -0.66
C ASP A 66 -16.37 -3.18 -1.21
N GLU A 67 -15.26 -3.93 -1.33
CA GLU A 67 -15.28 -5.30 -1.90
C GLU A 67 -14.73 -6.43 -1.01
N GLN A 68 -14.29 -6.17 0.23
CA GLN A 68 -13.74 -7.23 1.10
C GLN A 68 -14.35 -7.27 2.51
N ASP A 69 -15.62 -7.66 2.60
CA ASP A 69 -16.03 -8.56 3.69
C ASP A 69 -15.25 -9.87 3.53
N GLN A 70 -14.09 -9.97 4.21
CA GLN A 70 -13.23 -11.15 4.45
C GLN A 70 -11.77 -10.92 4.06
N THR A 71 -10.93 -10.45 4.99
CA THR A 71 -9.72 -11.17 5.45
C THR A 71 -8.76 -10.23 6.19
N THR A 72 -9.12 -9.82 7.41
CA THR A 72 -8.09 -9.52 8.43
C THR A 72 -8.62 -9.83 9.83
N THR A 73 -9.23 -11.01 10.01
CA THR A 73 -9.44 -11.60 11.34
C THR A 73 -8.63 -12.90 11.45
N PHE A 74 -7.29 -12.81 11.42
CA PHE A 74 -6.45 -13.91 11.90
C PHE A 74 -5.16 -13.40 12.54
N GLN A 75 -5.27 -12.58 13.60
CA GLN A 75 -4.23 -12.57 14.63
C GLN A 75 -4.72 -12.05 15.99
N ALA A 76 -5.81 -12.61 16.50
CA ALA A 76 -6.02 -12.68 17.95
C ALA A 76 -7.04 -13.79 18.29
N GLU A 77 -6.52 -14.87 18.86
CA GLU A 77 -7.01 -15.56 20.08
C GLU A 77 -6.95 -17.10 20.01
N VAL A 78 -6.49 -17.66 21.13
CA VAL A 78 -6.66 -19.04 21.64
C VAL A 78 -5.95 -20.24 20.99
N ILE A 79 -4.69 -20.47 21.39
CA ILE A 79 -4.31 -21.80 21.89
C ILE A 79 -3.69 -21.71 23.29
N ASN A 80 -4.50 -21.23 24.24
CA ASN A 80 -4.43 -21.77 25.61
C ASN A 80 -5.23 -23.08 25.62
N ILE A 81 -4.57 -24.19 25.31
CA ILE A 81 -5.04 -25.50 25.74
C ILE A 81 -3.93 -26.08 26.60
N SER A 82 -4.03 -25.77 27.88
CA SER A 82 -3.32 -26.48 28.95
C SER A 82 -3.61 -27.97 28.82
N ALA A 83 -2.56 -28.78 28.80
CA ALA A 83 -2.60 -30.20 29.13
C ALA A 83 -1.44 -30.51 30.07
#